data_AF-A0AAN7BQ78-F1
#
_entry.id   AF-A0AAN7BQ78-F1
#
_cell.length_a   1.000
_cell.length_b   1.000
_cell.length_c   1.000
_cell.angle_alpha   90.00
_cell.angle_beta   90.00
_cell.angle_gamma   90.00
#
_symmetry.space_group_name_H-M   'P 1'
#
loop_
_entity.id
_entity.type
_entity.pdbx_description
1 polymer ?
#
loop_
_entity_poly.entity_id
_entity_poly.type
_entity_poly.pdbx_seq_one_letter_code
_entity_poly.pdbx_strand_id
1 'polypeptide(L)'
;MDQVHRPRFPAGFLRVTKRAFVEIASFKIVPDEVIIRWWRAFTAAFRLTGDPRTGRLENFWWHVWGSDRKNLSGPVLARLLRRVTLGRTYVPLGRPRKPSPSPSEP
;
A
#
# COMPACT_ATOMS: atom_id res chain seq x y z
N MET A 1 -23.30 -23.02 6.95
CA MET A 1 -22.25 -22.00 7.16
C MET A 1 -21.37 -22.01 5.93
N ASP A 2 -21.76 -21.26 4.90
CA ASP A 2 -21.07 -21.26 3.62
C ASP A 2 -19.68 -20.64 3.75
N GLN A 3 -18.66 -21.47 3.49
CA GLN A 3 -17.32 -20.97 3.27
C GLN A 3 -17.33 -20.14 2.00
N VAL A 4 -17.31 -18.82 2.16
CA VAL A 4 -17.05 -17.87 1.08
C VAL A 4 -15.68 -18.23 0.51
N HIS A 5 -15.69 -18.98 -0.60
CA HIS A 5 -14.50 -19.31 -1.37
C HIS A 5 -13.99 -18.02 -2.00
N ARG A 6 -13.24 -17.22 -1.24
CA ARG A 6 -12.59 -16.03 -1.77
C ARG A 6 -11.65 -16.53 -2.89
N PRO A 7 -11.81 -16.05 -4.13
CA PRO A 7 -10.93 -16.47 -5.21
C PRO A 7 -9.50 -16.19 -4.77
N ARG A 8 -8.72 -17.27 -4.62
CA ARG A 8 -7.34 -17.20 -4.15
C ARG A 8 -6.50 -16.74 -5.34
N PHE A 9 -6.50 -15.44 -5.59
CA PHE A 9 -5.63 -14.84 -6.60
C PHE A 9 -4.18 -15.18 -6.24
N PRO A 10 -3.36 -15.62 -7.20
CA PRO A 10 -1.95 -15.87 -6.95
C PRO A 10 -1.29 -14.60 -6.39
N ALA A 11 -0.53 -14.77 -5.31
CA ALA A 11 0.20 -13.68 -4.69
C ALA A 11 1.05 -12.96 -5.76
N GLY A 12 0.86 -11.64 -5.91
CA GLY A 12 1.57 -10.85 -6.93
C GLY A 12 0.82 -10.56 -8.23
N PHE A 13 -0.47 -10.88 -8.35
CA PHE A 13 -1.29 -10.55 -9.53
C PHE A 13 -1.31 -9.05 -9.86
N LEU A 14 -1.27 -8.19 -8.85
CA LEU A 14 -1.25 -6.74 -9.04
C LEU A 14 0.16 -6.18 -8.92
N ARG A 15 0.71 -5.87 -10.09
CA ARG A 15 2.04 -5.29 -10.23
C ARG A 15 1.92 -3.94 -10.91
N VAL A 16 2.34 -2.88 -10.23
CA VAL A 16 2.45 -1.55 -10.85
C VAL A 16 3.46 -1.65 -11.99
N THR A 17 2.99 -1.39 -13.21
CA THR A 17 3.82 -1.51 -14.41
C THR A 17 4.73 -0.30 -14.58
N LYS A 18 5.78 -0.44 -15.38
CA LYS A 18 6.63 0.71 -15.75
C LYS A 18 5.81 1.85 -16.38
N ARG A 19 4.78 1.51 -17.15
CA ARG A 19 3.87 2.46 -17.80
C ARG A 19 3.11 3.31 -16.79
N ALA A 20 2.65 2.73 -15.67
CA ALA A 20 1.97 3.47 -14.62
C ALA A 20 2.86 4.56 -13.99
N PHE A 21 4.16 4.28 -13.78
CA PHE A 21 5.08 5.30 -13.27
C PHE A 21 5.26 6.45 -14.26
N VAL A 22 5.34 6.16 -15.57
CA VAL A 22 5.47 7.17 -16.62
C VAL A 22 4.20 8.01 -16.74
N GLU A 23 3.02 7.37 -16.69
CA GLU A 23 1.72 8.05 -16.69
C GLU A 23 1.62 9.04 -15.53
N ILE A 24 1.88 8.59 -14.30
CA ILE A 24 1.85 9.46 -13.11
C ILE A 24 2.88 10.59 -13.21
N ALA A 25 4.08 10.30 -13.72
CA ALA A 25 5.14 11.30 -13.86
C ALA A 25 4.82 12.38 -14.92
N SER A 26 3.91 12.10 -15.85
CA SER A 26 3.54 13.05 -16.90
C SER A 26 2.68 14.21 -16.41
N PHE A 27 2.02 14.07 -15.25
CA PHE A 27 1.19 15.11 -14.68
C PHE A 27 2.02 16.18 -13.95
N LYS A 28 1.72 17.46 -14.18
CA LYS A 28 2.26 18.57 -13.37
C LYS A 28 1.82 18.42 -11.92
N ILE A 29 0.52 18.19 -11.71
CA ILE A 29 -0.13 17.78 -10.45
C ILE A 29 -1.11 16.68 -10.86
N VAL A 30 -1.13 15.56 -10.11
CA VAL A 30 -1.99 14.42 -10.45
C VAL A 30 -3.43 14.78 -10.10
N PRO A 31 -4.41 14.66 -11.03
CA PRO A 31 -5.81 14.94 -10.74
C PRO A 31 -6.37 14.04 -9.64
N ASP A 32 -7.30 14.57 -8.85
CA ASP A 32 -7.95 13.84 -7.75
C ASP A 32 -8.67 12.58 -8.27
N GLU A 33 -9.24 12.61 -9.49
CA GLU A 33 -9.88 11.44 -10.10
C GLU A 33 -8.89 10.29 -10.33
N VAL A 34 -7.66 10.62 -10.73
CA VAL A 34 -6.60 9.63 -10.96
C VAL A 34 -6.15 9.03 -9.63
N ILE A 35 -5.97 9.86 -8.60
CA ILE A 35 -5.62 9.43 -7.24
C ILE A 35 -6.70 8.48 -6.69
N ILE A 36 -7.98 8.88 -6.77
CA ILE A 36 -9.12 8.08 -6.30
C ILE A 36 -9.23 6.76 -7.09
N ARG A 37 -9.02 6.79 -8.41
CA ARG A 37 -9.02 5.58 -9.25
C ARG A 37 -7.99 4.56 -8.77
N TRP A 38 -6.77 5.03 -8.50
CA TRP A 38 -5.70 4.16 -8.00
C TRP A 38 -6.00 3.63 -6.59
N TRP A 39 -6.45 4.48 -5.68
CA TRP A 39 -6.87 4.06 -4.35
C TRP A 39 -7.94 2.96 -4.42
N ARG A 40 -9.03 3.18 -5.17
CA ARG A 40 -10.11 2.19 -5.34
C ARG A 40 -9.61 0.87 -5.94
N ALA A 41 -8.72 0.92 -6.93
CA ALA A 41 -8.15 -0.27 -7.53
C ALA A 41 -7.38 -1.11 -6.50
N PHE A 42 -6.56 -0.46 -5.66
CA PHE A 42 -5.82 -1.16 -4.59
C PHE A 42 -6.68 -1.55 -3.39
N THR A 43 -7.78 -0.84 -3.11
CA THR A 43 -8.77 -1.27 -2.11
C THR A 43 -9.47 -2.56 -2.56
N ALA A 44 -9.92 -2.62 -3.83
CA ALA A 44 -10.52 -3.83 -4.38
C ALA A 44 -9.52 -4.99 -4.39
N ALA A 45 -8.29 -4.72 -4.83
CA ALA A 45 -7.17 -5.65 -4.80
C ALA A 45 -6.91 -6.26 -3.43
N PHE A 46 -6.79 -5.41 -2.40
CA PHE A 46 -6.46 -5.84 -1.05
C PHE A 46 -7.60 -6.69 -0.46
N ARG A 47 -8.85 -6.31 -0.71
CA ARG A 47 -10.03 -7.09 -0.30
C ARG A 47 -10.07 -8.47 -0.95
N LEU A 48 -9.69 -8.56 -2.24
CA LEU A 48 -9.69 -9.82 -2.98
C LEU A 48 -8.50 -10.72 -2.61
N THR A 49 -7.31 -10.16 -2.49
CA THR A 49 -6.05 -10.93 -2.38
C THR A 49 -5.54 -11.09 -0.96
N GLY A 50 -5.85 -10.15 -0.07
CA GLY A 50 -5.23 -10.05 1.27
C GLY A 50 -3.71 -9.80 1.24
N ASP A 51 -3.12 -9.48 0.08
CA ASP A 51 -1.67 -9.30 -0.07
C ASP A 51 -1.22 -8.01 0.67
N PRO A 52 -0.31 -8.09 1.65
CA PRO A 52 0.25 -6.92 2.34
C PRO A 52 0.89 -5.88 1.41
N ARG A 53 1.29 -6.26 0.19
CA ARG A 53 1.79 -5.32 -0.83
C ARG A 53 0.65 -4.43 -1.35
N THR A 54 -0.51 -5.02 -1.63
CA THR A 54 -1.68 -4.26 -2.11
C THR A 54 -2.24 -3.34 -1.04
N GLY A 55 -2.25 -3.77 0.23
CA GLY A 55 -2.65 -2.92 1.36
C GLY A 55 -1.70 -1.73 1.60
N ARG A 56 -0.41 -1.86 1.26
CA ARG A 56 0.53 -0.72 1.30
C ARG A 56 0.30 0.28 0.19
N LEU A 57 -0.02 -0.20 -1.01
CA LEU A 57 -0.34 0.67 -2.15
C LEU A 57 -1.67 1.38 -1.91
N GLU A 58 -2.66 0.69 -1.34
CA GLU A 58 -3.92 1.28 -0.89
C GLU A 58 -3.66 2.41 0.12
N ASN A 59 -2.95 2.13 1.22
CA ASN A 59 -2.57 3.15 2.21
C ASN A 59 -1.78 4.32 1.60
N PHE A 60 -0.87 4.05 0.66
CA PHE A 60 -0.12 5.11 -0.02
C PHE A 60 -1.07 6.08 -0.73
N TRP A 61 -2.01 5.57 -1.53
CA TRP A 61 -2.95 6.42 -2.26
C TRP A 61 -3.97 7.10 -1.34
N TRP A 62 -4.40 6.43 -0.26
CA TRP A 62 -5.22 7.05 0.77
C TRP A 62 -4.54 8.27 1.38
N HIS A 63 -3.25 8.17 1.74
CA HIS A 63 -2.49 9.30 2.28
C HIS A 63 -2.23 10.40 1.25
N VAL A 64 -2.03 10.04 -0.02
CA VAL A 64 -1.91 11.04 -1.09
C VAL A 64 -3.21 11.84 -1.21
N TRP A 65 -4.37 11.16 -1.21
CA TRP A 65 -5.67 11.80 -1.34
C TRP A 65 -6.05 12.64 -0.12
N GLY A 66 -5.87 12.10 1.07
CA GLY A 66 -6.30 12.70 2.34
C GLY A 66 -5.33 13.71 2.95
N SER A 67 -4.28 14.12 2.23
CA SER A 67 -3.33 15.13 2.72
C SER A 67 -2.87 16.09 1.62
N ASP A 68 -2.09 17.10 1.99
CA ASP A 68 -1.49 18.05 1.04
C ASP A 68 -0.57 17.40 0.01
N ARG A 69 -0.28 16.10 0.17
CA ARG A 69 0.48 15.30 -0.80
C ARG A 69 -0.20 15.20 -2.16
N LYS A 70 -1.51 15.45 -2.28
CA LYS A 70 -2.18 15.56 -3.58
C LYS A 70 -1.64 16.72 -4.44
N ASN A 71 -1.07 17.75 -3.80
CA ASN A 71 -0.46 18.90 -4.49
C ASN A 71 0.99 18.62 -4.94
N LEU A 72 1.54 17.43 -4.66
CA LEU A 72 2.87 17.06 -5.12
C LEU A 72 2.88 16.88 -6.65
N SER A 73 4.03 17.17 -7.24
CA SER A 73 4.20 16.95 -8.67
C SER A 73 4.14 15.46 -9.02
N GLY A 74 3.60 15.15 -10.20
CA GLY A 74 3.54 13.78 -10.72
C GLY A 74 4.88 13.04 -10.67
N PRO A 75 6.02 13.64 -11.07
CA PRO A 75 7.33 13.01 -10.96
C PRO A 75 7.72 12.62 -9.52
N VAL A 76 7.33 13.41 -8.53
CA VAL A 76 7.59 13.11 -7.10
C VAL A 76 6.71 11.95 -6.65
N LEU A 77 5.42 11.98 -6.96
CA LEU A 77 4.50 10.89 -6.66
C LEU A 77 4.92 9.57 -7.31
N ALA A 78 5.36 9.59 -8.58
CA ALA A 78 5.85 8.41 -9.27
C ALA A 78 7.10 7.81 -8.60
N ARG A 79 8.03 8.64 -8.11
CA ARG A 79 9.19 8.17 -7.34
C ARG A 79 8.78 7.54 -6.00
N LEU A 80 7.85 8.16 -5.28
CA LEU A 80 7.34 7.63 -4.01
C LEU A 80 6.63 6.30 -4.23
N LEU A 81 5.73 6.22 -5.22
CA LEU A 81 5.05 4.99 -5.60
C LEU A 81 6.04 3.88 -5.94
N ARG A 82 7.08 4.20 -6.72
CA ARG A 82 8.14 3.24 -7.06
C ARG A 82 8.89 2.75 -5.82
N ARG A 83 9.18 3.63 -4.85
CA ARG A 83 9.79 3.24 -3.56
C ARG A 83 8.88 2.33 -2.73
N VAL A 84 7.58 2.61 -2.66
CA VAL A 84 6.62 1.75 -1.95
C VAL A 84 6.47 0.39 -2.64
N THR A 85 6.51 0.37 -3.98
CA THR A 85 6.39 -0.86 -4.78
C THR A 85 7.64 -1.74 -4.71
N LEU A 86 8.83 -1.14 -4.80
CA LEU A 86 10.12 -1.85 -4.89
C LEU A 86 10.85 -1.99 -3.54
N GLY A 87 10.45 -1.21 -2.53
CA GLY A 87 11.09 -1.18 -1.24
C GLY A 87 11.05 -2.56 -0.57
N ARG A 88 12.24 -3.07 -0.22
CA ARG A 88 12.38 -4.27 0.61
C ARG A 88 11.60 -4.05 1.90
N THR A 89 10.54 -4.82 2.06
CA THR A 89 9.59 -4.66 3.17
C THR A 89 9.75 -5.84 4.10
N TYR A 90 10.85 -5.81 4.83
CA TYR A 90 10.99 -6.57 6.05
C TYR A 90 11.78 -5.68 7.00
N VAL A 91 11.06 -4.90 7.81
CA VAL A 91 11.61 -4.48 9.09
C VAL A 91 11.26 -5.65 10.01
N PRO A 92 12.23 -6.44 10.51
CA PRO A 92 11.93 -7.35 11.59
C PRO A 92 11.42 -6.49 12.72
N LEU A 93 10.12 -6.58 13.02
CA LEU A 93 9.61 -6.11 14.29
C LEU A 93 10.40 -6.89 15.32
N GLY A 94 11.30 -6.20 16.04
CA GLY A 94 12.06 -6.82 17.12
C GLY A 94 11.08 -7.59 18.00
N ARG A 95 11.46 -8.81 18.43
CA ARG A 95 10.58 -9.67 19.24
C ARG A 95 9.93 -8.82 20.34
N PRO A 96 8.62 -8.98 20.60
CA PRO A 96 7.99 -8.31 21.73
C PRO A 96 8.85 -8.57 22.97
N ARG A 97 9.26 -7.49 23.66
CA ARG A 97 9.98 -7.60 24.93
C ARG A 97 9.12 -8.48 25.84
N LYS A 98 9.69 -9.57 26.35
CA LYS A 98 9.00 -10.39 27.36
C LYS A 98 8.61 -9.46 28.52
N PRO A 99 7.38 -9.57 29.06
CA PRO A 99 7.02 -8.86 30.28
C PRO A 99 8.05 -9.19 31.36
N SER A 100 8.51 -8.17 32.09
CA SER A 100 9.37 -8.37 33.26
C SER A 100 8.65 -9.32 34.24
N PRO A 101 9.34 -10.29 34.86
CA PRO A 101 8.71 -11.13 35.87
C PRO A 101 8.16 -10.24 36.99
N SER A 102 6.88 -10.39 37.32
CA SER A 102 6.29 -9.75 38.49
C SER A 102 7.09 -10.15 39.74
N PRO A 103 7.33 -9.22 40.69
CA PRO A 103 8.03 -9.58 41.92
C PRO A 103 7.17 -10.59 42.66
N SER A 104 7.75 -11.76 42.93
CA SER A 104 7.14 -12.80 43.75
C SER A 104 6.74 -12.20 45.09
N GLU A 105 5.44 -12.24 45.40
CA GLU A 105 4.93 -11.92 46.73
C GLU A 105 5.18 -13.14 47.64
N PRO A 106 5.67 -12.95 48.88
CA PRO A 106 6.12 -14.01 49.79
C PRO A 106 5.03 -14.96 50.27
#